data_AF-A0A9P6BW92-F1
#
_entry.id   AF-A0A9P6BW92-F1
#
_cell.length_a   1.000
_cell.length_b   1.000
_cell.length_c   1.000
_cell.angle_alpha   90.00
_cell.angle_beta   90.00
_cell.angle_gamma   90.00
#
_symmetry.space_group_name_H-M   'P 1'
#
loop_
_entity.id
_entity.type
_entity.pdbx_description
1 polymer ?
#
loop_
_entity_poly.entity_id
_entity_poly.type
_entity_poly.pdbx_seq_one_letter_code
_entity_poly.pdbx_strand_id
1 'polypeptide(L)'
;MLYPRCYVLKDIALGSLEAAGGFCDVYKARHGSLSLCMKIVRVCQGSQLDKTLQVFAAEAAIWAELHHPNILPFYGIYYPDDTQKRVSLVSPWMSNSTIIAYMNLNPTLPRKPFIYDITCGLEYLHSRDIIHGDLKGLNVLVNTSGRAIIMDFGLSTIRSDKTFRFTYTTVGISTHSTHCTSPELLDEGAHPTQASDIWALGCVWYKVGPTFLP
;
A
#
# COMPACT_ATOMS: atom_id res chain seq x y z
N MET A 1 -18.57 -7.34 -14.34
CA MET A 1 -18.13 -6.04 -13.79
C MET A 1 -17.36 -6.36 -12.52
N LEU A 2 -16.06 -6.07 -12.46
CA LEU A 2 -15.18 -6.54 -11.37
C LEU A 2 -15.34 -5.76 -10.06
N TYR A 3 -15.99 -4.60 -10.09
CA TYR A 3 -16.09 -3.70 -8.94
C TYR A 3 -17.54 -3.21 -8.73
N PRO A 4 -18.00 -3.02 -7.49
CA PRO A 4 -19.28 -2.40 -7.20
C PRO A 4 -19.37 -0.95 -7.72
N ARG A 5 -20.49 -0.58 -8.35
CA ARG A 5 -20.69 0.78 -8.88
C ARG A 5 -20.65 1.89 -7.82
N CYS A 6 -20.96 1.56 -6.56
CA CYS A 6 -20.93 2.53 -5.46
C CYS A 6 -19.53 3.09 -5.17
N TYR A 7 -18.47 2.40 -5.60
CA TYR A 7 -17.10 2.89 -5.45
C TYR A 7 -16.63 3.73 -6.64
N VAL A 8 -17.42 3.87 -7.71
CA VAL A 8 -16.98 4.59 -8.92
C VAL A 8 -17.09 6.10 -8.72
N LEU A 9 -15.93 6.75 -8.64
CA LEU A 9 -15.81 8.19 -8.59
C LEU A 9 -15.95 8.81 -9.99
N LYS A 10 -16.33 10.08 -10.03
CA LYS A 10 -16.49 10.89 -11.25
C LYS A 10 -15.79 12.24 -11.07
N ASP A 11 -15.65 12.97 -12.18
CA ASP A 11 -15.20 14.37 -12.20
C ASP A 11 -13.80 14.60 -11.59
N ILE A 12 -12.90 13.62 -11.72
CA ILE A 12 -11.52 13.71 -11.27
C ILE A 12 -10.65 14.31 -12.39
N ALA A 13 -10.00 15.43 -12.09
CA ALA A 13 -8.97 16.01 -12.94
C ALA A 13 -7.63 15.32 -12.66
N LEU A 14 -7.15 14.52 -13.62
CA LEU A 14 -5.83 13.88 -13.55
C LEU A 14 -4.72 14.95 -13.63
N GLY A 15 -3.74 14.87 -12.74
CA GLY A 15 -2.60 15.79 -12.69
C GLY A 15 -1.30 15.11 -13.11
N SER A 16 -0.21 15.43 -12.40
CA SER A 16 1.15 14.95 -12.68
C SER A 16 1.36 13.48 -12.32
N LEU A 17 2.23 12.82 -13.10
CA LEU A 17 2.83 11.54 -12.73
C LEU A 17 3.87 11.79 -11.62
N GLU A 18 3.71 11.11 -10.49
CA GLU A 18 4.58 11.29 -9.30
C GLU A 18 5.53 10.12 -9.12
N ALA A 19 5.09 8.90 -9.47
CA ALA A 19 5.93 7.71 -9.44
C ALA A 19 5.51 6.71 -10.51
N ALA A 20 6.50 6.02 -11.08
CA ALA A 20 6.29 4.91 -12.01
C ALA A 20 6.86 3.63 -11.39
N GLY A 21 6.00 2.65 -11.13
CA GLY A 21 6.37 1.35 -10.57
C GLY A 21 6.57 0.26 -11.63
N GLY A 22 6.61 -1.00 -11.24
CA GLY A 22 6.64 -2.12 -12.20
C GLY A 22 5.31 -2.29 -12.95
N PHE A 23 4.20 -2.25 -12.20
CA PHE A 23 2.86 -2.60 -12.69
C PHE A 23 1.84 -1.46 -12.59
N CYS A 24 2.15 -0.40 -11.86
CA CYS A 24 1.27 0.74 -11.68
C CYS A 24 2.04 2.06 -11.75
N ASP A 25 1.31 3.10 -12.14
CA ASP A 25 1.74 4.48 -12.12
C ASP A 25 0.93 5.23 -11.07
N VAL A 26 1.59 6.08 -10.29
CA VAL A 26 0.95 6.91 -9.26
C VAL A 26 0.86 8.33 -9.77
N TYR A 27 -0.37 8.82 -9.89
CA TYR A 27 -0.65 10.20 -10.29
C TYR A 27 -1.21 10.98 -9.11
N LYS A 28 -0.85 12.25 -9.04
CA LYS A 28 -1.57 13.23 -8.24
C LYS A 28 -2.75 13.75 -9.05
N ALA A 29 -3.92 13.82 -8.43
CA ALA A 29 -5.14 14.28 -9.08
C ALA A 29 -5.94 15.23 -8.17
N ARG A 30 -7.01 15.81 -8.70
CA ARG A 30 -7.91 16.70 -7.96
C ARG A 30 -9.38 16.39 -8.20
N HIS A 31 -10.18 16.53 -7.15
CA HIS A 31 -11.63 16.56 -7.21
C HIS A 31 -12.12 17.77 -6.40
N GLY A 32 -12.50 18.85 -7.10
CA GLY A 32 -12.71 20.15 -6.48
C GLY A 32 -11.43 20.65 -5.78
N SER A 33 -11.52 20.93 -4.47
CA SER A 33 -10.39 21.33 -3.62
C SER A 33 -9.58 20.17 -3.05
N LEU A 34 -10.07 18.92 -3.19
CA LEU A 34 -9.41 17.74 -2.64
C LEU A 34 -8.27 17.28 -3.53
N SER A 35 -7.08 17.10 -2.93
CA SER A 35 -5.95 16.44 -3.58
C SER A 35 -6.03 14.93 -3.39
N LEU A 36 -5.94 14.20 -4.50
CA LEU A 36 -6.10 12.75 -4.57
C LEU A 36 -4.81 12.07 -5.04
N CYS A 37 -4.61 10.84 -4.60
CA CYS A 37 -3.63 9.91 -5.15
C CYS A 37 -4.37 8.87 -5.99
N MET A 38 -3.88 8.63 -7.22
CA MET A 38 -4.42 7.65 -8.15
C MET A 38 -3.36 6.60 -8.49
N LYS A 39 -3.56 5.38 -8.01
CA LYS A 39 -2.76 4.20 -8.37
C LYS A 39 -3.37 3.58 -9.63
N ILE A 40 -2.80 3.85 -10.80
CA ILE A 40 -3.32 3.42 -12.11
C ILE A 40 -2.58 2.17 -12.58
N VAL A 41 -3.31 1.10 -12.91
CA VAL A 41 -2.70 -0.12 -13.48
C VAL A 41 -2.15 0.17 -14.88
N ARG A 42 -0.90 -0.21 -15.11
CA ARG A 42 -0.32 -0.25 -16.46
C ARG A 42 -0.84 -1.51 -17.15
N VAL A 43 -1.67 -1.31 -18.17
CA VAL A 43 -2.28 -2.40 -18.95
C VAL A 43 -1.19 -3.09 -19.78
N CYS A 44 -0.74 -4.26 -19.34
CA CYS A 44 0.02 -5.17 -20.19
C CYS A 44 -0.92 -5.80 -21.23
N GLN A 45 -0.58 -5.76 -22.51
CA GLN A 45 -1.40 -6.40 -23.55
C GLN A 45 -1.35 -7.94 -23.41
N GLY A 46 -2.48 -8.62 -23.66
CA GLY A 46 -2.57 -10.09 -23.71
C GLY A 46 -3.18 -10.75 -22.47
N SER A 47 -2.95 -12.06 -22.31
CA SER A 47 -3.55 -12.94 -21.28
C SER A 47 -3.18 -12.60 -19.83
N GLN A 48 -2.25 -11.67 -19.61
CA GLN A 48 -1.87 -11.15 -18.28
C GLN A 48 -2.82 -10.06 -17.77
N LEU A 49 -3.62 -9.44 -18.63
CA LEU A 49 -4.50 -8.34 -18.24
C LEU A 49 -5.57 -8.79 -17.23
N ASP A 50 -6.27 -9.90 -17.51
CA ASP A 50 -7.34 -10.39 -16.64
C ASP A 50 -6.82 -10.75 -15.26
N LYS A 51 -5.65 -11.39 -15.18
CA LYS A 51 -4.98 -11.69 -13.90
C LYS A 51 -4.61 -10.42 -13.15
N THR A 52 -4.05 -9.43 -13.84
CA THR A 52 -3.67 -8.13 -13.24
C THR A 52 -4.89 -7.41 -12.67
N LEU A 53 -6.00 -7.40 -13.40
CA LEU A 53 -7.25 -6.78 -12.96
C LEU A 53 -7.90 -7.52 -11.78
N GLN A 54 -7.76 -8.85 -11.72
CA GLN A 54 -8.24 -9.64 -10.57
C GLN A 54 -7.46 -9.32 -9.30
N VAL A 55 -6.14 -9.11 -9.37
CA VAL A 55 -5.32 -8.64 -8.23
C VAL A 55 -5.84 -7.33 -7.70
N PHE A 56 -6.04 -6.39 -8.61
CA PHE A 56 -6.42 -5.03 -8.28
C PHE A 56 -7.85 -4.98 -7.70
N ALA A 57 -8.72 -5.89 -8.16
CA ALA A 57 -10.04 -6.08 -7.60
C ALA A 57 -9.97 -6.66 -6.18
N ALA A 58 -9.08 -7.63 -5.93
CA ALA A 58 -8.85 -8.17 -4.60
C ALA A 58 -8.28 -7.11 -3.64
N GLU A 59 -7.28 -6.33 -4.09
CA GLU A 59 -6.72 -5.21 -3.33
C GLU A 59 -7.82 -4.20 -2.97
N ALA A 60 -8.64 -3.78 -3.95
CA ALA A 60 -9.74 -2.86 -3.71
C ALA A 60 -10.78 -3.41 -2.74
N ALA A 61 -11.11 -4.71 -2.83
CA ALA A 61 -12.08 -5.35 -1.96
C ALA A 61 -11.62 -5.36 -0.50
N ILE A 62 -10.37 -5.78 -0.25
CA ILE A 62 -9.77 -5.74 1.10
C ILE A 62 -9.73 -4.30 1.58
N TRP A 63 -9.19 -3.39 0.79
CA TRP A 63 -8.94 -2.01 1.18
C TRP A 63 -10.25 -1.25 1.50
N ALA A 64 -11.32 -1.52 0.75
CA ALA A 64 -12.63 -0.91 0.98
C ALA A 64 -13.26 -1.25 2.35
N GLU A 65 -12.84 -2.34 2.98
CA GLU A 65 -13.35 -2.74 4.30
C GLU A 65 -12.54 -2.11 5.46
N LEU A 66 -11.41 -1.47 5.17
CA LEU A 66 -10.50 -0.97 6.19
C LEU A 66 -10.80 0.49 6.59
N HIS A 67 -11.06 0.68 7.89
CA HIS A 67 -11.41 1.96 8.51
C HIS A 67 -10.66 2.12 9.83
N HIS A 68 -9.48 2.75 9.78
CA HIS A 68 -8.65 2.99 10.95
C HIS A 68 -7.75 4.23 10.74
N PRO A 69 -7.47 5.05 11.77
CA PRO A 69 -6.66 6.27 11.64
C PRO A 69 -5.23 6.03 11.12
N ASN A 70 -4.68 4.83 11.28
CA ASN A 70 -3.34 4.45 10.81
C ASN A 70 -3.32 3.57 9.55
N ILE A 71 -4.45 3.49 8.83
CA ILE A 71 -4.59 2.81 7.55
C ILE A 71 -4.98 3.86 6.51
N LEU A 72 -4.37 3.82 5.32
CA LEU A 72 -4.68 4.77 4.26
C LEU A 72 -6.17 4.67 3.88
N PRO A 73 -6.95 5.77 3.85
CA PRO A 73 -8.35 5.69 3.45
C PRO A 73 -8.50 5.29 1.97
N PHE A 74 -9.45 4.41 1.69
CA PHE A 74 -9.90 4.11 0.34
C PHE A 74 -11.09 5.01 -0.01
N TYR A 75 -10.98 5.78 -1.09
CA TYR A 75 -12.09 6.61 -1.58
C TYR A 75 -12.90 5.94 -2.68
N GLY A 76 -12.32 4.98 -3.38
CA GLY A 76 -13.01 4.25 -4.44
C GLY A 76 -12.12 3.99 -5.64
N ILE A 77 -12.79 3.73 -6.76
CA ILE A 77 -12.17 3.47 -8.05
C ILE A 77 -12.49 4.56 -9.05
N TYR A 78 -11.59 4.76 -10.00
CA TYR A 78 -11.79 5.67 -11.12
C TYR A 78 -11.33 5.05 -12.42
N TYR A 79 -12.07 5.32 -13.49
CA TYR A 79 -11.72 4.92 -14.85
C TYR A 79 -11.20 6.17 -15.60
N PRO A 80 -9.90 6.29 -15.87
CA PRO A 80 -9.33 7.45 -16.56
C PRO A 80 -9.74 7.57 -18.02
N ASP A 81 -10.20 6.48 -18.62
CA ASP A 81 -10.70 6.44 -19.98
C ASP A 81 -12.05 5.70 -20.05
N ASP A 82 -12.85 6.05 -21.06
CA ASP A 82 -14.16 5.46 -21.30
C ASP A 82 -14.10 3.96 -21.66
N THR A 83 -12.90 3.44 -21.93
CA THR A 83 -12.72 2.03 -22.28
C THR A 83 -12.83 1.10 -21.07
N GLN A 84 -12.75 1.64 -19.85
CA GLN A 84 -12.70 0.89 -18.58
C GLN A 84 -11.55 -0.12 -18.49
N LYS A 85 -10.60 -0.09 -19.43
CA LYS A 85 -9.43 -0.98 -19.43
C LYS A 85 -8.36 -0.51 -18.46
N ARG A 86 -8.37 0.78 -18.09
CA ARG A 86 -7.54 1.34 -17.04
C ARG A 86 -8.39 1.59 -15.81
N VAL A 87 -8.08 0.89 -14.73
CA VAL A 87 -8.68 1.12 -13.41
C VAL A 87 -7.66 1.81 -12.52
N SER A 88 -8.16 2.73 -11.69
CA SER A 88 -7.37 3.45 -10.69
C SER A 88 -7.96 3.20 -9.31
N LEU A 89 -7.12 2.90 -8.31
CA LEU A 89 -7.52 2.98 -6.90
C LEU A 89 -7.25 4.40 -6.40
N VAL A 90 -8.23 4.98 -5.71
CA VAL A 90 -8.22 6.38 -5.30
C VAL A 90 -8.16 6.48 -3.78
N SER A 91 -7.25 7.33 -3.31
CA SER A 91 -7.02 7.63 -1.89
C SER A 91 -6.69 9.12 -1.71
N PRO A 92 -6.71 9.66 -0.48
CA PRO A 92 -6.21 11.02 -0.25
C PRO A 92 -4.72 11.13 -0.56
N TRP A 93 -4.30 12.28 -1.10
CA TRP A 93 -2.89 12.58 -1.31
C TRP A 93 -2.18 12.86 0.02
N MET A 94 -1.13 12.09 0.34
CA MET A 94 -0.27 12.32 1.51
C MET A 94 0.94 13.15 1.14
N SER A 95 0.98 14.41 1.58
CA SER A 95 2.04 15.37 1.19
C SER A 95 3.41 15.10 1.82
N ASN A 96 3.45 14.39 2.95
CA ASN A 96 4.68 14.18 3.71
C ASN A 96 5.48 12.93 3.27
N SER A 97 5.12 12.33 2.13
CA SER A 97 5.80 11.18 1.52
C SER A 97 5.85 9.96 2.44
N THR A 98 6.75 9.01 2.13
CA THR A 98 7.01 7.81 2.92
C THR A 98 7.69 8.17 4.25
N ILE A 99 7.52 7.33 5.27
CA ILE A 99 8.18 7.51 6.56
C ILE A 99 9.70 7.56 6.41
N ILE A 100 10.30 6.81 5.47
CA ILE A 100 11.75 6.85 5.22
C ILE A 100 12.18 8.26 4.78
N ALA A 101 11.51 8.82 3.77
CA ALA A 101 11.81 10.17 3.28
C ALA A 101 11.54 11.23 4.35
N TYR A 102 10.42 11.11 5.06
CA TYR A 102 10.03 12.04 6.11
C TYR A 102 11.03 12.08 7.26
N MET A 103 11.50 10.92 7.72
CA MET A 103 12.48 10.80 8.81
C MET A 103 13.86 11.31 8.43
N ASN A 104 14.27 11.14 7.17
CA ASN A 104 15.53 11.67 6.64
C ASN A 104 15.53 13.21 6.61
N LEU A 105 14.39 13.81 6.25
CA LEU A 105 14.23 15.27 6.27
C LEU A 105 14.09 15.82 7.70
N ASN A 106 13.67 14.99 8.65
CA ASN A 106 13.42 15.39 10.04
C ASN A 106 14.19 14.50 11.02
N PRO A 107 15.55 14.54 11.03
CA PRO A 107 16.37 13.59 11.80
C PRO A 107 16.19 13.69 13.31
N THR A 108 15.73 14.84 13.82
CA THR A 108 15.57 15.12 15.26
C THR A 108 14.22 14.71 15.83
N LEU A 109 13.24 14.34 14.98
CA LEU A 109 11.91 13.98 15.46
C LEU A 109 11.94 12.65 16.24
N PRO A 110 11.16 12.54 17.33
CA PRO A 110 11.03 11.28 18.06
C PRO A 110 10.41 10.21 17.14
N ARG A 111 11.05 9.04 17.09
CA ARG A 111 10.64 7.93 16.21
C ARG A 111 9.52 7.07 16.79
N LYS A 112 9.45 6.99 18.13
CA LYS A 112 8.50 6.15 18.88
C LYS A 112 7.04 6.38 18.50
N PRO A 113 6.53 7.62 18.33
CA PRO A 113 5.14 7.85 17.95
C PRO A 113 4.75 7.20 16.61
N PHE A 114 5.67 7.19 15.64
CA PHE A 114 5.42 6.58 14.34
C PHE A 114 5.41 5.05 14.40
N ILE A 115 6.27 4.44 15.22
CA ILE A 115 6.24 2.99 15.45
C ILE A 115 4.94 2.59 16.15
N TYR A 116 4.50 3.38 17.12
CA TYR A 116 3.22 3.18 17.78
C TYR A 116 2.05 3.22 16.78
N ASP A 117 2.00 4.23 15.93
CA ASP A 117 1.01 4.35 14.86
C ASP A 117 0.98 3.14 13.91
N ILE A 118 2.15 2.68 13.45
CA ILE A 118 2.25 1.47 12.60
C ILE A 118 1.75 0.25 13.37
N THR A 119 2.10 0.13 14.65
CA THR A 119 1.66 -1.00 15.50
C THR A 119 0.15 -1.01 15.65
N CYS A 120 -0.50 0.13 15.90
CA CYS A 120 -1.96 0.22 15.99
C CYS A 120 -2.63 -0.13 14.66
N GLY A 121 -2.07 0.33 13.53
CA GLY A 121 -2.56 -0.07 12.20
C GLY A 121 -2.45 -1.57 11.96
N LEU A 122 -1.33 -2.18 12.38
CA LEU A 122 -1.08 -3.60 12.19
C LEU A 122 -1.94 -4.47 13.10
N GLU A 123 -2.11 -4.08 14.36
CA GLU A 123 -3.05 -4.69 15.30
C GLU A 123 -4.48 -4.69 14.74
N TYR A 124 -4.91 -3.56 14.17
CA TYR A 124 -6.21 -3.46 13.51
C TYR A 124 -6.37 -4.47 12.36
N LEU A 125 -5.36 -4.61 11.48
CA LEU A 125 -5.39 -5.60 10.39
C LEU A 125 -5.46 -7.02 10.95
N HIS A 126 -4.60 -7.34 11.92
CA HIS A 126 -4.51 -8.67 12.51
C HIS A 126 -5.79 -9.06 13.26
N SER A 127 -6.47 -8.10 13.89
CA SER A 127 -7.78 -8.30 14.54
C SER A 127 -8.90 -8.68 13.57
N ARG A 128 -8.71 -8.41 12.27
CA ARG A 128 -9.62 -8.78 11.17
C ARG A 128 -9.12 -9.98 10.37
N ASP A 129 -8.13 -10.72 10.88
CA ASP A 129 -7.48 -11.83 10.17
C ASP A 129 -6.84 -11.44 8.83
N ILE A 130 -6.46 -10.16 8.69
CA ILE A 130 -5.76 -9.63 7.52
C ILE A 130 -4.27 -9.56 7.82
N ILE A 131 -3.46 -10.20 6.98
CA ILE A 131 -2.00 -10.12 7.01
C ILE A 131 -1.58 -9.13 5.93
N HIS A 132 -0.74 -8.16 6.27
CA HIS A 132 -0.29 -7.13 5.32
C HIS A 132 0.62 -7.75 4.24
N GLY A 133 1.64 -8.51 4.65
CA GLY A 133 2.50 -9.34 3.80
C GLY A 133 3.64 -8.63 3.08
N ASP A 134 3.59 -7.30 2.95
CA ASP A 134 4.68 -6.48 2.40
C ASP A 134 4.91 -5.20 3.21
N LEU A 135 4.90 -5.31 4.55
CA LEU A 135 5.14 -4.14 5.40
C LEU A 135 6.60 -3.68 5.24
N LYS A 136 6.79 -2.43 4.85
CA LYS A 136 8.12 -1.79 4.74
C LYS A 136 7.98 -0.29 4.86
N GLY A 137 9.09 0.41 5.12
CA GLY A 137 9.05 1.87 5.26
C GLY A 137 8.58 2.61 4.00
N LEU A 138 8.68 2.00 2.82
CA LEU A 138 8.12 2.57 1.60
C LEU A 138 6.59 2.45 1.54
N ASN A 139 6.00 1.51 2.28
CA ASN A 139 4.56 1.25 2.38
C ASN A 139 3.94 1.89 3.64
N VAL A 140 4.66 2.83 4.25
CA VAL A 140 4.14 3.67 5.34
C VAL A 140 4.29 5.12 4.93
N LEU A 141 3.18 5.83 4.82
CA LEU A 141 3.13 7.27 4.54
C LEU A 141 3.04 8.06 5.83
N VAL A 142 3.36 9.35 5.76
CA VAL A 142 3.09 10.30 6.83
C VAL A 142 1.99 11.26 6.37
N ASN A 143 0.95 11.43 7.18
CA ASN A 143 -0.11 12.39 6.87
C ASN A 143 0.26 13.81 7.29
N THR A 144 -0.58 14.79 6.94
CA THR A 144 -0.38 16.22 7.27
C THR A 144 -0.34 16.51 8.77
N SER A 145 -0.91 15.62 9.60
CA SER A 145 -0.88 15.71 11.06
C SER A 145 0.34 15.03 11.69
N GLY A 146 1.29 14.56 10.87
CA GLY A 146 2.50 13.88 11.35
C GLY A 146 2.28 12.47 11.88
N ARG A 147 1.20 11.80 11.47
CA ARG A 147 0.87 10.41 11.86
C ARG A 147 1.28 9.44 10.78
N ALA A 148 1.74 8.25 11.17
CA ALA A 148 2.08 7.18 10.24
C ALA A 148 0.82 6.41 9.78
N ILE A 149 0.78 6.14 8.49
CA ILE A 149 -0.36 5.55 7.78
C ILE A 149 0.15 4.39 6.91
N ILE A 150 -0.34 3.18 7.15
CA ILE A 150 0.00 1.98 6.36
C ILE A 150 -0.76 2.02 5.02
N MET A 151 -0.09 1.64 3.93
CA MET A 151 -0.67 1.54 2.60
C MET A 151 -0.19 0.28 1.85
N ASP A 152 -0.76 0.05 0.66
CA ASP A 152 -0.39 -1.00 -0.30
C ASP A 152 -0.75 -2.43 0.13
N PHE A 153 -2.04 -2.76 -0.04
CA PHE A 153 -2.63 -4.05 0.35
C PHE A 153 -2.59 -5.09 -0.79
N GLY A 154 -1.77 -4.86 -1.82
CA GLY A 154 -1.71 -5.73 -3.00
C GLY A 154 -1.21 -7.16 -2.73
N LEU A 155 -0.50 -7.35 -1.61
CA LEU A 155 -0.05 -8.66 -1.12
C LEU A 155 -0.77 -9.11 0.16
N SER A 156 -1.81 -8.37 0.57
CA SER A 156 -2.56 -8.71 1.78
C SER A 156 -3.43 -9.95 1.58
N THR A 157 -3.54 -10.76 2.62
CA THR A 157 -4.29 -12.02 2.58
C THR A 157 -5.23 -12.14 3.79
N ILE A 158 -6.39 -12.74 3.57
CA ILE A 158 -7.35 -13.08 4.63
C ILE A 158 -7.11 -14.54 5.02
N ARG A 159 -6.90 -14.81 6.31
CA ARG A 159 -6.53 -16.14 6.82
C ARG A 159 -7.50 -17.26 6.45
N SER A 160 -8.79 -16.96 6.26
CA SER A 160 -9.83 -17.97 6.01
C SER A 160 -9.96 -18.39 4.54
N ASP A 161 -9.41 -17.64 3.59
CA ASP A 161 -9.68 -17.86 2.17
C ASP A 161 -8.39 -18.09 1.37
N LYS A 162 -8.23 -19.31 0.86
CA LYS A 162 -7.10 -19.72 -0.01
C LYS A 162 -7.16 -19.05 -1.41
N THR A 163 -8.06 -18.10 -1.64
CA THR A 163 -8.67 -17.83 -2.95
C THR A 163 -8.26 -16.52 -3.61
N PHE A 164 -7.65 -15.56 -2.91
CA PHE A 164 -7.14 -14.33 -3.55
C PHE A 164 -5.61 -14.31 -3.58
N ARG A 165 -5.05 -15.18 -4.43
CA ARG A 165 -3.61 -15.34 -4.63
C ARG A 165 -3.17 -14.62 -5.89
N PHE A 166 -2.71 -13.39 -5.73
CA PHE A 166 -1.98 -12.74 -6.81
C PHE A 166 -0.73 -12.05 -6.29
N THR A 167 0.36 -12.81 -6.22
CA THR A 167 1.69 -12.24 -6.08
C THR A 167 2.11 -11.63 -7.42
N TYR A 168 1.76 -10.38 -7.66
CA TYR A 168 2.60 -9.52 -8.48
C TYR A 168 3.58 -8.88 -7.51
N THR A 169 4.64 -9.61 -7.19
CA THR A 169 5.85 -8.95 -6.69
C THR A 169 6.17 -7.87 -7.71
N THR A 170 6.18 -6.60 -7.30
CA THR A 170 6.79 -5.51 -8.05
C THR A 170 8.25 -5.87 -8.31
N VAL A 171 8.49 -6.64 -9.38
CA VAL A 171 9.80 -6.88 -9.96
C VAL A 171 10.20 -5.56 -10.60
N GLY A 172 10.81 -4.71 -9.79
CA GLY A 172 11.21 -3.37 -10.18
C GLY A 172 11.38 -2.53 -8.92
N ILE A 173 12.64 -2.34 -8.52
CA ILE A 173 13.12 -1.71 -7.27
C ILE A 173 13.19 -2.67 -6.08
N SER A 174 14.01 -3.72 -6.18
CA SER A 174 14.44 -4.51 -5.03
C SER A 174 15.93 -4.79 -5.04
N THR A 175 16.76 -3.75 -5.14
CA THR A 175 18.14 -3.83 -4.61
C THR A 175 18.17 -3.55 -3.10
N HIS A 176 17.03 -3.16 -2.49
CA HIS A 176 16.93 -2.80 -1.06
C HIS A 176 15.81 -3.53 -0.30
N SER A 177 15.00 -4.36 -0.98
CA SER A 177 13.80 -5.00 -0.41
C SER A 177 14.02 -6.41 0.14
N THR A 178 15.23 -6.98 0.01
CA THR A 178 15.55 -8.33 0.50
C THR A 178 15.90 -8.37 1.98
N HIS A 179 16.21 -7.24 2.62
CA HIS A 179 16.70 -7.21 4.00
C HIS A 179 15.60 -7.19 5.07
N CYS A 180 14.32 -7.16 4.70
CA CYS A 180 13.20 -7.09 5.64
C CYS A 180 12.22 -8.26 5.53
N THR A 181 12.47 -9.19 4.62
CA THR A 181 11.72 -10.44 4.50
C THR A 181 12.03 -11.31 5.72
N SER A 182 11.00 -11.85 6.35
CA SER A 182 11.18 -12.78 7.46
C SER A 182 11.77 -14.11 6.96
N PRO A 183 12.62 -14.78 7.75
CA PRO A 183 13.36 -15.95 7.28
C PRO A 183 12.45 -17.09 6.84
N GLU A 184 11.31 -17.27 7.48
CA GLU A 184 10.32 -18.30 7.11
C GLU A 184 9.68 -18.05 5.75
N LEU A 185 9.72 -16.82 5.21
CA LEU A 185 9.22 -16.50 3.87
C LEU A 185 10.23 -16.80 2.76
N LEU A 186 11.45 -17.22 3.11
CA LEU A 186 12.46 -17.63 2.14
C LEU A 186 12.27 -19.09 1.69
N ASP A 187 11.48 -19.87 2.43
CA ASP A 187 11.18 -21.25 2.10
C ASP A 187 10.21 -21.36 0.90
N GLU A 188 10.38 -22.40 0.09
CA GLU A 188 9.49 -22.63 -1.05
C GLU A 188 8.05 -22.86 -0.60
N GLY A 189 7.13 -22.09 -1.16
CA GLY A 189 5.70 -22.17 -0.83
C GLY A 189 5.31 -21.51 0.49
N ALA A 190 6.23 -20.84 1.19
CA ALA A 190 5.92 -20.07 2.38
C ALA A 190 4.95 -18.93 2.11
N HIS A 191 4.19 -18.55 3.13
CA HIS A 191 3.14 -17.55 3.04
C HIS A 191 3.26 -16.53 4.18
N PRO A 192 2.97 -15.24 3.92
CA PRO A 192 2.90 -14.24 4.96
C PRO A 192 2.03 -14.69 6.12
N THR A 193 2.46 -14.35 7.33
CA THR A 193 1.76 -14.59 8.58
C THR A 193 1.73 -13.31 9.39
N GLN A 194 0.93 -13.29 10.46
CA GLN A 194 0.99 -12.20 11.43
C GLN A 194 2.41 -12.08 12.02
N ALA A 195 3.10 -13.21 12.25
CA ALA A 195 4.48 -13.21 12.74
C ALA A 195 5.46 -12.58 11.72
N SER A 196 5.29 -12.83 10.42
CA SER A 196 6.13 -12.20 9.40
C SER A 196 5.91 -10.69 9.31
N ASP A 197 4.67 -10.22 9.52
CA ASP A 197 4.39 -8.78 9.62
C ASP A 197 5.07 -8.15 10.85
N ILE A 198 5.12 -8.85 11.98
CA ILE A 198 5.83 -8.39 13.18
C ILE A 198 7.34 -8.34 12.95
N TRP A 199 7.92 -9.31 12.24
CA TRP A 199 9.31 -9.24 11.79
C TRP A 199 9.56 -7.99 10.94
N ALA A 200 8.71 -7.77 9.95
CA ALA A 200 8.79 -6.63 9.06
C ALA A 200 8.67 -5.29 9.81
N LEU A 201 7.79 -5.20 10.82
CA LEU A 201 7.71 -4.06 11.74
C LEU A 201 9.03 -3.82 12.47
N GLY A 202 9.67 -4.88 12.96
CA GLY A 202 11.01 -4.81 13.56
C GLY A 202 12.06 -4.22 12.62
N CYS A 203 12.03 -4.63 11.34
CA CYS A 203 12.92 -4.06 10.33
C CYS A 203 12.61 -2.59 10.01
N VAL A 204 11.34 -2.20 9.96
CA VAL A 204 10.95 -0.79 9.80
C VAL A 204 11.50 0.01 10.97
N TRP A 205 11.30 -0.47 12.20
CA TRP A 205 11.84 0.17 13.40
C TRP A 205 13.36 0.30 13.34
N TYR A 206 14.09 -0.74 12.95
CA TYR A 206 15.54 -0.65 12.78
C TYR A 206 15.96 0.44 11.79
N LYS A 207 15.26 0.55 10.64
CA LYS A 207 15.57 1.53 9.58
C LYS A 207 15.20 2.97 9.95
N VAL A 208 14.09 3.18 10.65
CA VAL A 208 13.64 4.53 11.06
C VAL A 208 14.13 4.92 12.45
N GLY A 209 14.68 3.96 13.20
CA GLY A 209 15.17 4.11 14.55
C GLY A 209 16.31 5.13 14.65
N PRO A 210 16.62 5.60 15.86
CA PRO A 210 17.75 6.50 16.05
C PRO A 210 19.01 5.86 15.47
N THR A 211 19.82 6.64 14.75
CA THR A 211 21.16 6.30 14.24
C THR A 211 22.18 5.93 15.32
N PHE A 212 21.72 5.72 16.55
CA PHE A 212 22.49 5.23 17.69
C PHE A 212 22.17 3.76 17.92
N LEU A 213 22.63 2.92 17.01
CA LEU A 213 23.12 1.61 17.43
C LEU A 213 24.64 1.78 17.51
N PRO A 214 25.25 1.63 18.69
CA PRO A 214 26.70 1.60 18.82
C PRO A 214 27.33 0.45 18.04
#